data_AF-A0A2V9P1H7-F1
#
_entry.id   AF-A0A2V9P1H7-F1
#
_cell.length_a   1.000
_cell.length_b   1.000
_cell.length_c   1.000
_cell.angle_alpha   90.00
_cell.angle_beta   90.00
_cell.angle_gamma   90.00
#
_symmetry.space_group_name_H-M   'P 1'
#
loop_
_entity.id
_entity.type
_entity.pdbx_description
1 polymer ?
#
loop_
_entity_poly.entity_id
_entity_poly.type
_entity_poly.pdbx_seq_one_letter_code
_entity_poly.pdbx_strand_id
1 'polypeptide(L)'
;MARIRSLRPNVSRDEAIDQFSSGGPVELLRQVAFGPVRSVAEFFIPFRLFQVEILNSGKRDQRVLGLDAVTGYLDLYHFEQLPGPGEVVVVETRNCPLGLLDEARAMELVVAKVRRVLFTTGFFRMRNLEISAEPIAGEICIPYWVGFRGRGTQARFVVMDAVRRRIEGAKVRTLLKTWLTSMQ
;
A
#
# COMPACT_ATOMS: atom_id res chain seq x y z
N MET A 1 -21.39 -7.42 2.45
CA MET A 1 -19.97 -7.53 2.07
C MET A 1 -19.75 -6.70 0.82
N ALA A 2 -18.60 -6.05 0.68
CA ALA A 2 -18.32 -5.21 -0.48
C ALA A 2 -17.67 -6.05 -1.58
N ARG A 3 -18.06 -5.80 -2.83
CA ARG A 3 -17.44 -6.40 -4.02
C ARG A 3 -16.40 -5.43 -4.55
N ILE A 4 -15.13 -5.78 -4.45
CA ILE A 4 -13.99 -4.92 -4.76
C ILE A 4 -13.22 -5.43 -5.98
N ARG A 5 -12.54 -4.52 -6.68
CA ARG A 5 -11.53 -4.85 -7.70
C ARG A 5 -10.16 -4.82 -7.02
N SER A 6 -9.48 -5.95 -6.95
CA SER A 6 -8.17 -6.07 -6.32
C SER A 6 -7.12 -6.49 -7.33
N LEU A 7 -5.87 -6.08 -7.13
CA LEU A 7 -4.76 -6.78 -7.75
C LEU A 7 -4.74 -8.24 -7.30
N ARG A 8 -4.31 -9.13 -8.20
CA ARG A 8 -4.05 -10.53 -7.88
C ARG A 8 -2.85 -10.60 -6.94
N PRO A 9 -2.97 -11.26 -5.77
CA PRO A 9 -1.82 -11.49 -4.93
C PRO A 9 -0.83 -12.41 -5.64
N ASN A 10 0.45 -12.03 -5.59
CA ASN A 10 1.56 -12.85 -6.05
C ASN A 10 2.11 -13.77 -4.94
N VAL A 11 1.52 -13.71 -3.74
CA VAL A 11 1.89 -14.54 -2.59
C VAL A 11 0.63 -15.22 -2.06
N SER A 12 0.67 -16.54 -1.94
CA SER A 12 -0.37 -17.33 -1.30
C SER A 12 -0.36 -17.14 0.21
N ARG A 13 -1.43 -17.59 0.88
CA ARG A 13 -1.52 -17.54 2.34
C ARG A 13 -0.41 -18.36 3.02
N ASP A 14 -0.10 -19.53 2.48
CA ASP A 14 0.91 -20.42 3.06
C ASP A 14 2.31 -19.84 2.89
N GLU A 15 2.62 -19.29 1.70
CA GLU A 15 3.88 -18.56 1.49
C GLU A 15 3.99 -17.33 2.41
N ALA A 16 2.88 -16.66 2.73
CA ALA A 16 2.87 -15.56 3.69
C ALA A 16 3.12 -16.03 5.12
N ILE A 17 2.51 -17.15 5.54
CA ILE A 17 2.78 -17.79 6.84
C ILE A 17 4.25 -18.15 6.93
N ASP A 18 4.80 -18.75 5.87
CA ASP A 18 6.19 -19.12 5.79
C ASP A 18 7.07 -17.89 5.88
N GLN A 19 6.82 -16.82 5.14
CA GLN A 19 7.60 -15.57 5.28
C GLN A 19 7.49 -14.92 6.66
N PHE A 20 6.32 -15.01 7.30
CA PHE A 20 6.16 -14.50 8.67
C PHE A 20 6.80 -15.41 9.72
N SER A 21 7.11 -16.66 9.40
CA SER A 21 7.66 -17.65 10.33
C SER A 21 9.12 -17.96 10.07
N SER A 22 9.59 -17.71 8.85
CA SER A 22 10.93 -18.00 8.35
C SER A 22 11.80 -16.75 8.42
N GLY A 23 12.90 -16.79 9.17
CA GLY A 23 14.05 -15.95 8.82
C GLY A 23 15.00 -15.48 9.93
N GLY A 24 15.93 -16.35 10.33
CA GLY A 24 17.22 -15.91 10.89
C GLY A 24 17.20 -15.33 12.31
N PRO A 25 18.37 -14.92 12.83
CA PRO A 25 18.55 -14.56 14.24
C PRO A 25 17.67 -13.38 14.70
N VAL A 26 17.35 -12.44 13.81
CA VAL A 26 16.46 -11.30 14.10
C VAL A 26 15.00 -11.75 14.28
N GLU A 27 14.55 -12.75 13.51
CA GLU A 27 13.19 -13.26 13.62
C GLU A 27 13.04 -14.21 14.80
N LEU A 28 14.08 -14.98 15.14
CA LEU A 28 14.20 -15.72 16.41
C LEU A 28 14.07 -14.77 17.61
N LEU A 29 14.80 -13.64 17.61
CA LEU A 29 14.67 -12.62 18.64
C LEU A 29 13.24 -12.03 18.71
N ARG A 30 12.59 -11.82 17.56
CA ARG A 30 11.19 -11.35 17.51
C ARG A 30 10.20 -12.40 17.98
N GLN A 31 10.38 -13.69 17.67
CA GLN A 31 9.54 -14.78 18.17
C GLN A 31 9.66 -14.91 19.68
N VAL A 32 10.88 -14.75 20.23
CA VAL A 32 11.12 -14.75 21.68
C VAL A 32 10.49 -13.52 22.34
N ALA A 33 10.68 -12.33 21.77
CA ALA A 33 10.16 -11.08 22.34
C ALA A 33 8.63 -10.92 22.19
N PHE A 34 8.04 -11.43 21.11
CA PHE A 34 6.67 -11.09 20.69
C PHE A 34 5.74 -12.30 20.50
N GLY A 35 6.27 -13.53 20.58
CA GLY A 35 5.52 -14.77 20.37
C GLY A 35 5.38 -15.16 18.88
N PRO A 36 4.94 -16.40 18.62
CA PRO A 36 4.75 -16.90 17.26
C PRO A 36 3.57 -16.21 16.55
N VAL A 37 3.53 -16.32 15.22
CA VAL A 37 2.35 -15.97 14.42
C VAL A 37 1.22 -16.91 14.79
N ARG A 38 0.07 -16.35 15.18
CA ARG A 38 -1.12 -17.11 15.59
C ARG A 38 -2.15 -17.22 14.49
N SER A 39 -2.24 -16.18 13.65
CA SER A 39 -3.19 -16.15 12.55
C SER A 39 -2.68 -15.24 11.44
N VAL A 40 -3.10 -15.54 10.22
CA VAL A 40 -2.88 -14.72 9.03
C VAL A 40 -4.23 -14.44 8.39
N ALA A 41 -4.46 -13.16 8.08
CA ALA A 41 -5.65 -12.71 7.36
C ALA A 41 -5.25 -11.82 6.17
N GLU A 42 -6.13 -11.80 5.17
CA GLU A 42 -6.01 -10.95 4.00
C GLU A 42 -6.78 -9.64 4.22
N PHE A 43 -6.15 -8.52 3.89
CA PHE A 43 -6.73 -7.20 3.91
C PHE A 43 -6.50 -6.50 2.59
N PHE A 44 -7.41 -5.62 2.22
CA PHE A 44 -7.38 -4.90 0.96
C PHE A 44 -7.35 -3.42 1.29
N ILE A 45 -6.41 -2.67 0.71
CA ILE A 45 -6.39 -1.21 0.86
C ILE A 45 -6.77 -0.58 -0.48
N PRO A 46 -7.78 0.29 -0.54
CA PRO A 46 -8.18 0.96 -1.77
C PRO A 46 -7.17 2.04 -2.18
N PHE A 47 -6.86 2.11 -3.48
CA PHE A 47 -6.00 3.13 -4.09
C PHE A 47 -6.70 3.79 -5.28
N ARG A 48 -6.65 5.13 -5.31
CA ARG A 48 -6.99 5.94 -6.48
C ARG A 48 -5.79 6.03 -7.41
N LEU A 49 -6.02 5.90 -8.71
CA LEU A 49 -4.97 5.89 -9.72
C LEU A 49 -4.84 7.25 -10.39
N PHE A 50 -3.62 7.64 -10.69
CA PHE A 50 -3.29 8.90 -11.34
C PHE A 50 -2.24 8.69 -12.42
N GLN A 51 -2.47 9.32 -13.57
CA GLN A 51 -1.44 9.54 -14.56
C GLN A 51 -0.70 10.82 -14.14
N VAL A 52 0.56 10.68 -13.77
CA VAL A 52 1.40 11.80 -13.36
C VAL A 52 2.40 12.12 -14.44
N GLU A 53 2.46 13.38 -14.83
CA GLU A 53 3.46 13.91 -15.72
C GLU A 53 4.41 14.83 -14.97
N ILE A 54 5.70 14.63 -15.22
CA ILE A 54 6.80 15.39 -14.63
C ILE A 54 7.61 15.98 -15.79
N LEU A 55 7.63 17.30 -15.89
CA LEU A 55 8.49 18.03 -16.81
C LEU A 55 9.63 18.67 -16.03
N ASN A 56 10.87 18.40 -16.42
CA ASN A 56 12.06 19.02 -15.82
C ASN A 56 13.08 19.36 -16.90
N SER A 57 13.31 20.66 -17.11
CA SER A 57 14.27 21.15 -18.11
C SER A 57 14.05 20.55 -19.52
N GLY A 58 12.79 20.40 -19.93
CA GLY A 58 12.40 19.80 -21.20
C GLY A 58 12.39 18.26 -21.25
N LYS A 59 12.82 17.58 -20.18
CA LYS A 59 12.65 16.12 -20.06
C LYS A 59 11.26 15.80 -19.51
N ARG A 60 10.52 14.97 -20.23
CA ARG A 60 9.20 14.46 -19.86
C ARG A 60 9.33 13.06 -19.27
N ASP A 61 8.74 12.86 -18.11
CA ASP A 61 8.62 11.56 -17.43
C ASP A 61 7.15 11.35 -17.06
N GLN A 62 6.60 10.19 -17.42
CA GLN A 62 5.21 9.84 -17.20
C GLN A 62 5.13 8.58 -16.35
N ARG A 63 4.30 8.63 -15.30
CA ARG A 63 4.19 7.54 -14.32
C ARG A 63 2.74 7.28 -13.96
N VAL A 64 2.41 6.02 -13.74
CA VAL A 64 1.12 5.62 -13.16
C VAL A 64 1.32 5.41 -11.66
N LEU A 65 0.65 6.22 -10.85
CA LEU A 65 0.80 6.20 -9.40
C LEU A 65 -0.54 5.96 -8.70
N GLY A 66 -0.51 5.13 -7.67
CA GLY A 66 -1.61 4.93 -6.73
C GLY A 66 -1.43 5.77 -5.47
N LEU A 67 -2.49 6.44 -5.04
CA LEU A 67 -2.61 7.04 -3.72
C LEU A 67 -3.61 6.25 -2.89
N ASP A 68 -3.28 5.91 -1.63
CA ASP A 68 -4.25 5.24 -0.76
C ASP A 68 -5.49 6.13 -0.57
N ALA A 69 -6.66 5.56 -0.85
CA ALA A 69 -7.92 6.29 -0.83
C ALA A 69 -8.46 6.47 0.60
N VAL A 70 -7.88 5.80 1.59
CA VAL A 70 -8.31 5.84 2.99
C VAL A 70 -7.86 7.14 3.65
N THR A 71 -6.56 7.45 3.56
CA THR A 71 -5.93 8.56 4.29
C THR A 71 -5.07 9.45 3.42
N GLY A 72 -4.60 8.95 2.27
CA GLY A 72 -3.57 9.59 1.47
C GLY A 72 -2.22 9.68 2.21
N TYR A 73 -1.95 8.83 3.22
CA TYR A 73 -0.71 8.85 4.01
C TYR A 73 0.36 7.86 3.56
N LEU A 74 -0.01 6.75 2.92
CA LEU A 74 0.92 5.71 2.47
C LEU A 74 1.87 6.26 1.39
N ASP A 75 3.01 5.61 1.19
CA ASP A 75 3.87 5.98 0.06
C ASP A 75 3.15 5.70 -1.27
N LEU A 76 3.44 6.50 -2.30
CA LEU A 76 2.80 6.33 -3.60
C LEU A 76 3.12 4.94 -4.15
N TYR A 77 2.08 4.25 -4.60
CA TYR A 77 2.23 2.94 -5.19
C TYR A 77 2.58 3.10 -6.67
N HIS A 78 3.79 2.74 -7.07
CA HIS A 78 4.20 2.75 -8.47
C HIS A 78 3.60 1.57 -9.25
N PHE A 79 3.03 1.87 -10.42
CA PHE A 79 2.63 0.90 -11.42
C PHE A 79 3.51 1.08 -12.64
N GLU A 80 4.16 0.02 -13.12
CA GLU A 80 4.91 0.05 -14.38
C GLU A 80 3.98 0.37 -15.57
N GLN A 81 2.76 -0.17 -15.51
CA GLN A 81 1.67 0.08 -16.44
C GLN A 81 0.34 -0.11 -15.72
N LEU A 82 -0.76 0.35 -16.33
CA LEU A 82 -2.09 0.09 -15.78
C LEU A 82 -2.36 -1.43 -15.69
N PRO A 83 -2.90 -1.92 -14.56
CA PRO A 83 -3.17 -3.34 -14.38
C PRO A 83 -4.14 -3.89 -15.44
N GLY A 84 -3.71 -4.93 -16.14
CA GLY A 84 -4.51 -5.60 -17.16
C GLY A 84 -5.56 -6.57 -16.58
N PRO A 85 -6.46 -7.13 -17.42
CA PRO A 85 -7.51 -8.05 -16.96
C PRO A 85 -7.00 -9.31 -16.22
N GLY A 86 -5.79 -9.78 -16.55
CA GLY A 86 -5.18 -10.93 -15.88
C GLY A 86 -4.58 -10.64 -14.50
N GLU A 87 -4.33 -9.35 -14.21
CA GLU A 87 -3.72 -8.88 -12.96
C GLU A 87 -4.75 -8.39 -11.95
N VAL A 88 -6.02 -8.24 -12.38
CA VAL A 88 -7.12 -7.78 -11.55
C VAL A 88 -8.10 -8.92 -11.30
N VAL A 89 -8.49 -9.11 -10.05
CA VAL A 89 -9.50 -10.07 -9.59
C VAL A 89 -10.62 -9.35 -8.86
N VAL A 90 -11.82 -9.90 -8.91
CA VAL A 90 -12.97 -9.39 -8.17
C VAL A 90 -13.12 -10.22 -6.90
N VAL A 91 -13.15 -9.56 -5.75
CA VAL A 91 -13.19 -10.21 -4.43
C VAL A 91 -14.38 -9.69 -3.65
N GLU A 92 -15.10 -10.59 -2.98
CA GLU A 92 -16.11 -10.21 -1.99
C GLU A 92 -15.48 -10.28 -0.60
N THR A 93 -15.45 -9.15 0.10
CA THR A 93 -14.79 -9.07 1.40
C THR A 93 -15.40 -8.01 2.29
N ARG A 94 -15.17 -8.18 3.60
CA ARG A 94 -15.36 -7.12 4.61
C ARG A 94 -14.04 -6.50 5.04
N ASN A 95 -12.90 -7.09 4.64
CA ASN A 95 -11.57 -6.70 5.07
C ASN A 95 -11.00 -5.57 4.20
N CYS A 96 -11.81 -4.56 3.91
CA CYS A 96 -11.43 -3.40 3.10
C CYS A 96 -11.91 -2.13 3.82
N PRO A 97 -11.01 -1.23 4.26
CA PRO A 97 -11.39 0.08 4.74
C PRO A 97 -12.04 0.89 3.61
N LEU A 98 -12.94 1.79 3.98
CA LEU A 98 -13.60 2.67 3.03
C LEU A 98 -12.63 3.77 2.56
N GLY A 99 -12.63 4.05 1.26
CA GLY A 99 -11.95 5.21 0.71
C GLY A 99 -12.70 6.49 1.07
N LEU A 100 -12.18 7.29 2.00
CA LEU A 100 -12.80 8.52 2.49
C LEU A 100 -12.20 9.79 1.88
N LEU A 101 -11.09 9.66 1.14
CA LEU A 101 -10.39 10.80 0.57
C LEU A 101 -11.16 11.33 -0.66
N ASP A 102 -11.44 12.63 -0.67
CA ASP A 102 -12.05 13.30 -1.81
C ASP A 102 -11.06 13.45 -2.98
N GLU A 103 -11.59 13.60 -4.20
CA GLU A 103 -10.78 13.61 -5.42
C GLU A 103 -9.86 14.83 -5.53
N ALA A 104 -10.37 16.02 -5.23
CA ALA A 104 -9.60 17.26 -5.28
C ALA A 104 -8.41 17.19 -4.32
N ARG A 105 -8.64 16.71 -3.09
CA ARG A 105 -7.58 16.50 -2.11
C ARG A 105 -6.61 15.41 -2.52
N ALA A 106 -7.09 14.33 -3.13
CA ALA A 106 -6.23 13.26 -3.64
C ALA A 106 -5.25 13.77 -4.71
N MET A 107 -5.72 14.63 -5.63
CA MET A 107 -4.88 15.26 -6.65
C MET A 107 -3.79 16.13 -6.01
N GLU A 108 -4.16 17.00 -5.07
CA GLU A 108 -3.19 17.84 -4.33
C GLU A 108 -2.12 16.99 -3.64
N LEU A 109 -2.54 15.90 -2.97
CA LEU A 109 -1.64 15.03 -2.23
C LEU A 109 -0.69 14.26 -3.15
N VAL A 110 -1.15 13.78 -4.30
CA VAL A 110 -0.28 13.11 -5.30
C VAL A 110 0.81 14.07 -5.77
N VAL A 111 0.43 15.27 -6.21
CA VAL A 111 1.39 16.26 -6.71
C VAL A 111 2.40 16.63 -5.61
N ALA A 112 1.93 16.89 -4.39
CA ALA A 112 2.79 17.20 -3.26
C ALA A 112 3.78 16.07 -2.92
N LYS A 113 3.33 14.81 -2.98
CA LYS A 113 4.17 13.63 -2.72
C LYS A 113 5.21 13.41 -3.81
N VAL A 114 4.83 13.50 -5.08
CA VAL A 114 5.75 13.40 -6.21
C VAL A 114 6.83 14.46 -6.09
N ARG A 115 6.43 15.71 -5.84
CA ARG A 115 7.34 16.83 -5.59
C ARG A 115 8.33 16.52 -4.47
N ARG A 116 7.85 16.02 -3.32
CA ARG A 116 8.72 15.63 -2.19
C ARG A 116 9.72 14.53 -2.56
N VAL A 117 9.29 13.51 -3.32
CA VAL A 117 10.19 12.44 -3.78
C VAL A 117 11.29 13.00 -4.67
N LEU A 118 10.93 13.85 -5.65
CA LEU A 118 11.91 14.48 -6.55
C LEU A 118 12.90 15.38 -5.81
N PHE A 119 12.43 16.15 -4.82
CA PHE A 119 13.32 16.96 -3.99
C PHE A 119 14.30 16.13 -3.16
N THR A 120 13.87 14.97 -2.69
CA THR A 120 14.73 14.07 -1.91
C THR A 120 15.79 13.38 -2.77
N THR A 121 15.50 13.11 -4.05
CA THR A 121 16.43 12.40 -4.95
C THR A 121 17.46 13.31 -5.63
N GLY A 122 17.31 14.64 -5.57
CA GLY A 122 18.37 15.56 -6.04
C GLY A 122 17.92 16.99 -6.30
N PHE A 123 17.81 17.80 -5.24
CA PHE A 123 17.46 19.23 -5.26
C PHE A 123 18.13 20.04 -6.38
N PHE A 124 19.41 19.79 -6.64
CA PHE A 124 20.23 20.56 -7.59
C PHE A 124 19.98 20.26 -9.08
N ARG A 125 19.14 19.26 -9.41
CA ARG A 125 18.85 18.86 -10.81
C ARG A 125 17.48 19.32 -11.32
N MET A 126 16.73 20.11 -10.55
CA MET A 126 15.41 20.60 -10.95
C MET A 126 15.50 22.04 -11.47
N ARG A 127 15.13 22.24 -12.72
CA ARG A 127 14.88 23.57 -13.31
C ARG A 127 13.57 23.51 -14.10
N ASN A 128 12.72 24.52 -13.94
CA ASN A 128 11.38 24.58 -14.54
C ASN A 128 10.60 23.28 -14.30
N LEU A 129 10.52 22.86 -13.03
CA LEU A 129 9.81 21.64 -12.65
C LEU A 129 8.30 21.90 -12.69
N GLU A 130 7.61 21.20 -13.58
CA GLU A 130 6.15 21.16 -13.64
C GLU A 130 5.70 19.72 -13.33
N ILE A 131 4.67 19.60 -12.49
CA ILE A 131 4.07 18.31 -12.13
C ILE A 131 2.58 18.47 -12.29
N SER A 132 1.99 17.65 -13.15
CA SER A 132 0.54 17.52 -13.29
C SER A 132 0.12 16.10 -12.96
N ALA A 133 -1.13 15.95 -12.52
CA ALA A 133 -1.74 14.67 -12.22
C ALA A 133 -3.15 14.65 -12.78
N GLU A 134 -3.48 13.62 -13.55
CA GLU A 134 -4.82 13.38 -14.07
C GLU A 134 -5.40 12.13 -13.40
N PRO A 135 -6.62 12.18 -12.85
CA PRO A 135 -7.25 11.01 -12.25
C PRO A 135 -7.56 9.97 -13.33
N ILE A 136 -7.26 8.71 -13.03
CA ILE A 136 -7.64 7.58 -13.86
C ILE A 136 -8.91 6.98 -13.25
N ALA A 137 -9.95 6.81 -14.06
CA ALA A 137 -11.23 6.34 -13.60
C ALA A 137 -11.14 4.95 -12.93
N GLY A 138 -11.78 4.84 -11.77
CA GLY A 138 -11.86 3.62 -11.00
C GLY A 138 -10.86 3.54 -9.86
N GLU A 139 -11.19 2.67 -8.90
CA GLU A 139 -10.35 2.34 -7.77
C GLU A 139 -9.80 0.92 -7.93
N ILE A 140 -8.60 0.70 -7.39
CA ILE A 140 -8.04 -0.64 -7.26
C ILE A 140 -7.59 -0.89 -5.83
N CYS A 141 -7.96 -2.05 -5.31
CA CYS A 141 -7.49 -2.51 -4.03
C CYS A 141 -6.16 -3.25 -4.18
N ILE A 142 -5.25 -3.02 -3.23
CA ILE A 142 -4.00 -3.77 -3.12
C ILE A 142 -4.15 -4.76 -1.97
N PRO A 143 -3.92 -6.07 -2.22
CA PRO A 143 -3.98 -7.09 -1.18
C PRO A 143 -2.74 -7.05 -0.29
N TYR A 144 -2.95 -7.19 1.01
CA TYR A 144 -1.93 -7.28 2.04
C TYR A 144 -2.20 -8.48 2.94
N TRP A 145 -1.17 -9.27 3.20
CA TRP A 145 -1.20 -10.29 4.24
C TRP A 145 -0.85 -9.68 5.58
N VAL A 146 -1.65 -9.98 6.61
CA VAL A 146 -1.42 -9.51 7.97
C VAL A 146 -1.26 -10.70 8.90
N GLY A 147 -0.06 -10.86 9.45
CA GLY A 147 0.25 -11.86 10.47
C GLY A 147 0.07 -11.29 11.86
N PHE A 148 -0.83 -11.86 12.65
CA PHE A 148 -1.06 -11.48 14.04
C PHE A 148 -0.18 -12.28 14.99
N ARG A 149 0.48 -11.57 15.91
CA ARG A 149 1.38 -12.11 16.94
C ARG A 149 1.00 -11.57 18.31
N GLY A 150 1.32 -12.32 19.36
CA GLY A 150 1.18 -11.83 20.71
C GLY A 150 1.13 -12.90 21.79
N ARG A 151 1.27 -12.44 23.03
CA ARG A 151 0.98 -13.17 24.27
C ARG A 151 0.01 -12.29 25.09
N GLY A 152 -1.06 -12.88 25.62
CA GLY A 152 -2.06 -12.14 26.40
C GLY A 152 -2.86 -11.12 25.56
N THR A 153 -3.02 -9.90 26.08
CA THR A 153 -3.87 -8.84 25.51
C THR A 153 -3.18 -7.92 24.50
N GLN A 154 -1.88 -8.08 24.26
CA GLN A 154 -1.14 -7.26 23.29
C GLN A 154 -1.04 -7.95 21.92
N ALA A 155 -1.89 -7.52 20.99
CA ALA A 155 -1.79 -7.91 19.59
C ALA A 155 -0.76 -7.02 18.87
N ARG A 156 0.29 -7.65 18.32
CA ARG A 156 1.20 -7.06 17.34
C ARG A 156 0.89 -7.67 15.98
N PHE A 157 1.20 -6.95 14.92
CA PHE A 157 1.03 -7.50 13.58
C PHE A 157 2.15 -7.06 12.64
N VAL A 158 2.47 -7.98 11.73
CA VAL A 158 3.35 -7.77 10.58
C VAL A 158 2.47 -7.71 9.34
N VAL A 159 2.83 -6.85 8.39
CA VAL A 159 2.05 -6.62 7.18
C VAL A 159 2.97 -6.84 5.99
N MET A 160 2.47 -7.53 4.98
CA MET A 160 3.17 -7.77 3.73
C MET A 160 2.30 -7.35 2.56
N ASP A 161 2.86 -6.56 1.65
CA ASP A 161 2.30 -6.33 0.33
C ASP A 161 2.30 -7.65 -0.45
N ALA A 162 1.10 -8.17 -0.74
CA ALA A 162 0.95 -9.48 -1.37
C ALA A 162 1.24 -9.44 -2.88
N VAL A 163 1.35 -8.26 -3.49
CA VAL A 163 1.72 -8.09 -4.90
C VAL A 163 3.24 -7.98 -5.04
N ARG A 164 3.87 -7.14 -4.21
CA ARG A 164 5.31 -6.87 -4.26
C ARG A 164 6.17 -7.82 -3.42
N ARG A 165 5.54 -8.71 -2.64
CA ARG A 165 6.21 -9.63 -1.70
C ARG A 165 7.12 -8.90 -0.70
N ARG A 166 6.65 -7.74 -0.20
CA ARG A 166 7.46 -6.85 0.65
C ARG A 166 6.83 -6.65 2.02
N ILE A 167 7.63 -6.79 3.08
CA ILE A 167 7.20 -6.42 4.44
C ILE A 167 7.04 -4.90 4.52
N GLU A 168 5.86 -4.47 4.92
CA GLU A 168 5.47 -3.08 5.00
C GLU A 168 5.79 -2.43 6.36
N GLY A 169 6.01 -1.13 6.28
CA GLY A 169 6.49 -0.31 7.38
C GLY A 169 5.40 0.16 8.35
N ALA A 170 5.77 1.11 9.19
CA ALA A 170 4.90 1.66 10.23
C ALA A 170 3.63 2.32 9.66
N LYS A 171 3.66 2.91 8.45
CA LYS A 171 2.52 3.61 7.87
C LYS A 171 1.33 2.69 7.63
N VAL A 172 1.56 1.57 6.92
CA VAL A 172 0.53 0.56 6.65
C VAL A 172 0.04 -0.06 7.96
N ARG A 173 0.95 -0.34 8.90
CA ARG A 173 0.57 -0.86 10.21
C ARG A 173 -0.35 0.09 10.97
N THR A 174 -0.04 1.39 10.98
CA THR A 174 -0.86 2.39 11.66
C THR A 174 -2.23 2.50 11.01
N LEU A 175 -2.32 2.54 9.67
CA LEU A 175 -3.59 2.56 8.95
C LEU A 175 -4.47 1.36 9.35
N LEU A 176 -3.92 0.16 9.27
CA LEU A 176 -4.65 -1.06 9.65
C LEU A 176 -5.01 -1.07 11.14
N LYS A 177 -4.12 -0.59 12.02
CA LYS A 177 -4.42 -0.48 13.46
C LYS A 177 -5.66 0.38 13.69
N THR A 178 -5.63 1.60 13.15
CA THR A 178 -6.67 2.61 13.34
C THR A 178 -8.00 2.08 12.84
N TRP A 179 -8.02 1.47 11.66
CA TRP A 179 -9.23 0.90 11.09
C TRP A 179 -9.75 -0.33 11.84
N LEU A 180 -8.87 -1.24 12.30
CA LEU A 180 -9.28 -2.37 13.14
C LEU A 180 -9.89 -1.91 14.47
N THR A 181 -9.37 -0.83 15.06
CA THR A 181 -9.90 -0.27 16.31
C THR A 181 -11.16 0.58 16.10
N SER A 182 -11.42 1.07 14.89
CA SER A 182 -12.65 1.83 14.58
C SER A 182 -13.84 0.94 14.22
N MET A 183 -13.64 -0.38 14.13
CA MET A 183 -14.71 -1.37 13.88
C MET A 183 -15.33 -1.91 15.18
N GLN A 184 -14.94 -1.36 16.34
CA GLN A 184 -15.57 -1.62 17.64
C GLN A 184 -16.79 -0.72 17.83
#